data_AF-A0A1Q3LYY0-F1
#
_entry.id   AF-A0A1Q3LYY0-F1
#
_cell.length_a   1.000
_cell.length_b   1.000
_cell.length_c   1.000
_cell.angle_alpha   90.00
_cell.angle_beta   90.00
_cell.angle_gamma   90.00
#
_symmetry.space_group_name_H-M   'P 1'
#
loop_
_entity.id
_entity.type
_entity.pdbx_description
1 polymer ?
#
loop_
_entity_poly.entity_id
_entity_poly.type
_entity_poly.pdbx_seq_one_letter_code
_entity_poly.pdbx_strand_id
1 'polypeptide(L)'
;MSVSRFSRFSRLHAFSHRVSDRTIHGTMEIAPMGLAEILKLTRKPSNPRSEIVTALAELDIDAAEREAADLEAQRRRLLVSGDDTALEAIEVKITAANRAIERTLALREELEARLAGIDAETAEADRRARYEQAVSIRAAGEKALRKYPQIARQLLDLLETLASAEIAISAANADRPEGSPELESVEAMRCLPAEPRELLRTESVPDAWCYQDGDRVDPGLVAGIVSTDGRTGFLQRKEGSGQRDIAVFKRRLERQVFNEARAPYTAPRLAGEIILPGLFPGTAYWDGFVDDPHAILARVVEAREDLGAPGRDPRAPRNSFDRIVPVDGI
;
A
#
# COMPACT_ATOMS: atom_id res chain seq x y z
N MET A 1 -56.33 16.73 3.92
CA MET A 1 -56.52 15.26 3.94
C MET A 1 -55.13 14.64 3.99
N SER A 2 -54.63 14.28 5.17
CA SER A 2 -54.89 13.02 5.90
C SER A 2 -53.99 11.88 5.41
N VAL A 3 -52.96 11.60 6.24
CA VAL A 3 -52.48 10.27 6.69
C VAL A 3 -51.78 9.36 5.66
N SER A 4 -50.77 8.53 5.95
CA SER A 4 -49.69 8.37 6.94
C SER A 4 -49.08 6.96 6.69
N ARG A 5 -47.77 6.80 7.00
CA ARG A 5 -47.03 5.52 7.29
C ARG A 5 -46.77 4.57 6.09
N PHE A 6 -45.54 4.12 5.82
CA PHE A 6 -44.58 3.32 6.63
C PHE A 6 -43.15 3.49 6.04
N SER A 7 -42.10 3.90 6.77
CA SER A 7 -41.09 3.06 7.46
C SER A 7 -40.63 1.86 6.59
N ARG A 8 -39.35 1.61 6.27
CA ARG A 8 -38.19 1.56 7.18
C ARG A 8 -36.93 1.11 6.39
N PHE A 9 -35.74 1.42 6.92
CA PHE A 9 -34.41 0.82 6.65
C PHE A 9 -33.62 1.19 5.37
N SER A 10 -32.65 2.10 5.54
CA SER A 10 -31.26 1.87 5.12
C SER A 10 -30.34 2.78 5.93
N ARG A 11 -30.00 2.33 7.15
CA ARG A 11 -28.87 2.87 7.92
C ARG A 11 -27.60 2.30 7.28
N LEU A 12 -26.82 3.15 6.63
CA LEU A 12 -25.44 2.84 6.29
C LEU A 12 -24.65 2.71 7.59
N HIS A 13 -24.37 1.46 7.98
CA HIS A 13 -23.40 1.12 9.01
C HIS A 13 -22.00 1.38 8.45
N ALA A 14 -21.46 2.58 8.70
CA ALA A 14 -20.03 2.76 8.75
C ALA A 14 -19.52 2.04 10.00
N PHE A 15 -19.03 0.81 9.82
CA PHE A 15 -18.41 0.00 10.87
C PHE A 15 -17.00 0.56 11.15
N SER A 16 -16.96 1.71 11.82
CA SER A 16 -15.76 2.19 12.49
C SER A 16 -15.47 1.20 13.63
N HIS A 17 -14.39 0.42 13.50
CA HIS A 17 -13.80 -0.29 14.63
C HIS A 17 -13.25 0.77 15.60
N ARG A 18 -14.15 1.32 16.42
CA ARG A 18 -13.81 1.94 17.68
C ARG A 18 -13.41 0.80 18.60
N VAL A 19 -12.16 0.35 18.48
CA VAL A 19 -11.50 -0.37 19.55
C VAL A 19 -11.63 0.55 20.75
N SER A 20 -12.43 0.13 21.73
CA SER A 20 -12.46 0.78 23.03
C SER A 20 -11.07 0.61 23.62
N ASP A 21 -10.21 1.59 23.38
CA ASP A 21 -9.16 1.98 24.29
C ASP A 21 -9.85 2.47 25.57
N ARG A 22 -10.33 1.50 26.35
CA ARG A 22 -10.35 1.62 27.80
C ARG A 22 -8.95 1.22 28.25
N THR A 23 -7.98 2.06 27.88
CA THR A 23 -6.77 2.20 28.66
C THR A 23 -7.25 2.72 30.01
N ILE A 24 -7.44 1.80 30.95
CA ILE A 24 -7.54 2.14 32.37
C ILE A 24 -6.13 2.60 32.74
N HIS A 25 -5.76 3.82 32.37
CA HIS A 25 -4.71 4.56 33.04
C HIS A 25 -5.27 5.05 34.37
N GLY A 26 -5.65 4.09 35.22
CA GLY A 26 -5.56 4.29 36.64
C GLY A 26 -4.08 4.15 36.96
N THR A 27 -3.34 5.25 36.91
CA THR A 27 -2.13 5.38 37.71
C THR A 27 -2.59 5.27 39.16
N MET A 28 -2.73 4.04 39.67
CA MET A 28 -2.67 3.83 41.10
C MET A 28 -1.29 4.33 41.50
N GLU A 29 -1.25 5.49 42.18
CA GLU A 29 -0.11 5.81 43.04
C GLU A 29 -0.01 4.63 44.02
N ILE A 30 0.88 3.69 43.69
CA ILE A 30 1.27 2.64 44.62
C ILE A 30 2.13 3.37 45.65
N ALA A 31 1.61 3.46 46.88
CA ALA A 31 2.35 4.00 48.02
C ALA A 31 3.70 3.28 48.15
N PRO A 32 4.78 3.97 48.60
CA PRO A 32 6.10 3.37 48.69
C PRO A 32 6.04 2.09 49.51
N MET A 33 6.34 0.94 48.91
CA MET A 33 6.23 -0.33 49.63
C MET A 33 7.45 -0.55 50.52
N GLY A 34 7.18 -0.96 51.76
CA GLY A 34 8.23 -1.40 52.65
C GLY A 34 8.77 -2.78 52.26
N LEU A 35 9.99 -3.12 52.69
CA LEU A 35 10.60 -4.46 52.50
C LEU A 35 9.67 -5.61 52.93
N ALA A 36 8.85 -5.39 53.96
CA ALA A 36 7.86 -6.36 54.45
C ALA A 36 6.71 -6.61 53.47
N GLU A 37 6.35 -5.63 52.65
CA GLU A 37 5.32 -5.75 51.60
C GLU A 37 5.89 -6.41 50.35
N ILE A 38 7.15 -6.11 49.99
CA ILE A 38 7.87 -6.82 48.93
C ILE A 38 8.01 -8.31 49.25
N LEU A 39 8.32 -8.66 50.51
CA LEU A 39 8.31 -10.04 50.99
C LEU A 39 6.94 -10.72 50.92
N LYS A 40 5.84 -9.97 51.02
CA LYS A 40 4.49 -10.52 50.83
C LYS A 40 4.20 -10.76 49.35
N LEU A 41 4.68 -9.89 48.46
CA LEU A 41 4.56 -10.06 47.01
C LEU A 41 5.25 -11.35 46.55
N THR A 42 6.46 -11.65 47.03
CA THR A 42 7.16 -12.89 46.67
C THR A 42 6.50 -14.16 47.22
N ARG A 43 5.67 -14.06 48.26
CA ARG A 43 4.89 -15.20 48.79
C ARG A 43 3.58 -15.46 48.04
N LYS A 44 3.08 -14.49 47.29
CA LYS A 44 1.88 -14.68 46.47
C LYS A 44 2.20 -15.49 45.21
N PRO A 45 1.30 -16.37 44.76
CA PRO A 45 1.52 -17.23 43.59
C PRO A 45 1.43 -16.47 42.26
N SER A 46 0.74 -15.32 42.22
CA SER A 46 0.62 -14.49 41.03
C SER A 46 0.46 -13.03 41.45
N ASN A 47 1.22 -12.14 40.81
CA ASN A 47 1.11 -10.70 40.97
C ASN A 47 1.06 -10.07 39.57
N PRO A 48 0.34 -8.94 39.40
CA PRO A 48 0.37 -8.21 38.14
C PRO A 48 1.78 -7.66 37.88
N ARG A 49 2.14 -7.60 36.59
CA ARG A 49 3.44 -7.09 36.10
C ARG A 49 3.84 -5.75 36.74
N SER A 50 2.88 -4.82 36.85
CA SER A 50 3.12 -3.49 37.42
C SER A 50 3.56 -3.53 38.88
N GLU A 51 3.01 -4.43 39.70
CA GLU A 51 3.39 -4.57 41.11
C GLU A 51 4.82 -5.10 41.25
N ILE A 52 5.24 -6.03 40.37
CA ILE A 52 6.62 -6.57 40.38
C ILE A 52 7.62 -5.49 39.94
N VAL A 53 7.29 -4.70 38.92
CA VAL A 53 8.14 -3.58 38.47
C VAL A 53 8.30 -2.53 39.57
N THR A 54 7.21 -2.17 40.26
CA THR A 54 7.28 -1.23 41.39
C THR A 54 8.12 -1.80 42.53
N ALA A 55 7.93 -3.07 42.91
CA ALA A 55 8.73 -3.72 43.94
C ALA A 55 10.23 -3.72 43.62
N LEU A 56 10.60 -3.99 42.36
CA LEU A 56 11.99 -3.96 41.92
C LEU A 56 12.61 -2.55 41.98
N ALA A 57 11.81 -1.51 41.68
CA ALA A 57 12.26 -0.12 41.74
C ALA A 57 12.51 0.38 43.17
N GLU A 58 11.84 -0.22 44.17
CA GLU A 58 11.95 0.15 45.58
C GLU A 58 13.06 -0.59 46.34
N LEU A 59 13.65 -1.63 45.76
CA LEU A 59 14.81 -2.33 46.33
C LEU A 59 16.09 -1.48 46.16
N ASP A 60 16.36 -0.64 47.15
CA ASP A 60 17.57 0.19 47.23
C ASP A 60 18.73 -0.57 47.90
N ILE A 61 19.42 -1.39 47.11
CA ILE A 61 20.60 -2.15 47.55
C ILE A 61 21.75 -1.20 47.89
N ASP A 62 21.92 -0.12 47.13
CA ASP A 62 23.00 0.86 47.34
C ASP A 62 22.86 1.59 48.68
N ALA A 63 21.64 1.88 49.13
CA ALA A 63 21.40 2.42 50.47
C ALA A 63 21.75 1.41 51.57
N ALA A 64 21.37 0.14 51.39
CA ALA A 64 21.70 -0.92 52.34
C ALA A 64 23.21 -1.16 52.43
N GLU A 65 23.93 -1.14 51.30
CA GLU A 65 25.39 -1.25 51.26
C GLU A 65 26.10 -0.05 51.90
N ARG A 66 25.59 1.17 51.69
CA ARG A 66 26.09 2.38 52.37
C ARG A 66 25.92 2.29 53.89
N GLU A 67 24.75 1.85 54.36
CA GLU A 67 24.50 1.66 55.79
C GLU A 67 25.46 0.62 56.39
N ALA A 68 25.69 -0.50 55.72
CA ALA A 68 26.66 -1.50 56.16
C ALA A 68 28.10 -0.94 56.21
N ALA A 69 28.50 -0.14 55.22
CA ALA A 69 29.81 0.51 55.18
C ALA A 69 30.00 1.53 56.32
N ASP A 70 28.95 2.28 56.66
CA ASP A 70 28.96 3.23 57.78
C ASP A 70 29.07 2.51 59.13
N LEU A 71 28.38 1.38 59.30
CA LEU A 71 28.50 0.54 60.50
C LEU A 71 29.91 -0.05 60.64
N GLU A 72 30.53 -0.49 59.55
CA GLU A 72 31.93 -0.96 59.54
C GLU A 72 32.94 0.16 59.84
N ALA A 73 32.67 1.38 59.37
CA ALA A 73 33.47 2.55 59.74
C ALA A 73 33.36 2.87 61.24
N GLN A 74 32.18 2.72 61.83
CA GLN A 74 31.97 2.88 63.28
C GLN A 74 32.67 1.78 64.08
N ARG A 75 32.60 0.52 63.63
CA ARG A 75 33.32 -0.61 64.24
C ARG A 75 34.82 -0.35 64.32
N ARG A 76 35.43 0.13 63.24
CA ARG A 76 36.86 0.49 63.22
C ARG A 76 37.23 1.58 64.24
N ARG A 77 36.33 2.51 64.54
CA ARG A 77 36.55 3.54 65.58
C ARG A 77 36.46 2.96 66.99
N LEU A 78 35.50 2.06 67.22
CA LEU A 78 35.29 1.43 68.53
C LEU A 78 36.43 0.48 68.93
N LEU A 79 37.04 -0.19 67.95
CA LEU A 79 38.26 -1.00 68.16
C LEU A 79 39.43 -0.18 68.71
N VAL A 80 39.50 1.11 68.39
CA VAL A 80 40.56 2.01 68.89
C VAL A 80 40.22 2.56 70.27
N SER A 81 38.94 2.75 70.60
CA SER A 81 38.51 3.30 71.89
C SER A 81 38.50 2.28 73.03
N GLY A 82 38.47 0.98 72.74
CA GLY A 82 38.53 -0.10 73.73
C GLY A 82 37.23 -0.33 74.51
N ASP A 83 36.08 0.04 73.95
CA ASP A 83 34.76 -0.23 74.54
C ASP A 83 34.18 -1.53 73.95
N ASP A 84 34.43 -2.64 74.66
CA ASP A 84 34.01 -3.98 74.23
C ASP A 84 32.48 -4.12 74.13
N THR A 85 31.73 -3.42 74.98
CA THR A 85 30.25 -3.51 74.97
C THR A 85 29.63 -2.82 73.75
N ALA A 86 30.18 -1.67 73.36
CA ALA A 86 29.79 -0.99 72.13
C ALA A 86 30.22 -1.77 70.88
N LEU A 87 31.35 -2.48 70.95
CA LEU A 87 31.86 -3.32 69.87
C LEU A 87 30.94 -4.51 69.58
N GLU A 88 30.49 -5.23 70.61
CA GLU A 88 29.53 -6.33 70.43
C GLU A 88 28.20 -5.82 69.82
N ALA A 89 27.71 -4.67 70.28
CA ALA A 89 26.47 -4.09 69.78
C ALA A 89 26.55 -3.69 68.31
N ILE A 90 27.69 -3.15 67.83
CA ILE A 90 27.86 -2.78 66.42
C ILE A 90 28.02 -4.02 65.52
N GLU A 91 28.66 -5.10 65.99
CA GLU A 91 28.83 -6.35 65.23
C GLU A 91 27.49 -7.06 64.99
N VAL A 92 26.58 -7.02 65.96
CA VAL A 92 25.19 -7.49 65.77
C VAL A 92 24.48 -6.67 64.69
N LYS A 93 24.67 -5.35 64.66
CA LYS A 93 24.07 -4.47 63.63
C LYS A 93 24.65 -4.75 62.25
N ILE A 94 25.97 -4.91 62.12
CA ILE A 94 26.63 -5.27 60.85
C ILE A 94 26.09 -6.61 60.34
N THR A 95 25.99 -7.62 61.23
CA THR A 95 25.45 -8.93 60.86
C THR A 95 24.00 -8.83 60.37
N ALA A 96 23.18 -7.99 61.02
CA ALA A 96 21.81 -7.75 60.59
C ALA A 96 21.74 -7.02 59.24
N ALA A 97 22.60 -6.02 59.02
CA ALA A 97 22.69 -5.26 57.77
C ALA A 97 23.14 -6.15 56.59
N ASN A 98 24.18 -6.97 56.77
CA ASN A 98 24.64 -7.91 55.74
C ASN A 98 23.55 -8.92 55.37
N ARG A 99 22.84 -9.47 56.36
CA ARG A 99 21.68 -10.35 56.11
C ARG A 99 20.53 -9.63 55.40
N ALA A 100 20.35 -8.32 55.62
CA ALA A 100 19.35 -7.54 54.91
C ALA A 100 19.75 -7.37 53.44
N ILE A 101 21.02 -7.06 53.15
CA ILE A 101 21.57 -6.99 51.77
C ILE A 101 21.36 -8.32 51.03
N GLU A 102 21.76 -9.45 51.63
CA GLU A 102 21.58 -10.78 51.04
C GLU A 102 20.10 -11.09 50.74
N ARG A 103 19.19 -10.72 51.63
CA ARG A 103 17.75 -10.89 51.39
C ARG A 103 17.25 -9.99 50.27
N THR A 104 17.68 -8.73 50.21
CA THR A 104 17.30 -7.78 49.15
C THR A 104 17.78 -8.28 47.79
N LEU A 105 19.01 -8.81 47.71
CA LEU A 105 19.54 -9.43 46.50
C LEU A 105 18.73 -10.65 46.07
N ALA A 106 18.43 -11.56 47.00
CA ALA A 106 17.61 -12.74 46.70
C ALA A 106 16.18 -12.36 46.27
N LEU A 107 15.59 -11.33 46.87
CA LEU A 107 14.27 -10.81 46.48
C LEU A 107 14.30 -10.20 45.08
N ARG A 108 15.36 -9.47 44.73
CA ARG A 108 15.55 -8.91 43.38
C ARG A 108 15.60 -10.03 42.34
N GLU A 109 16.45 -11.03 42.55
CA GLU A 109 16.61 -12.15 41.60
C GLU A 109 15.28 -12.88 41.37
N GLU A 110 14.54 -13.19 42.44
CA GLU A 110 13.23 -13.84 42.35
C GLU A 110 12.20 -12.99 41.59
N LEU A 111 12.14 -11.69 41.86
CA LEU A 111 11.21 -10.77 41.20
C LEU A 111 11.56 -10.56 39.72
N GLU A 112 12.85 -10.48 39.38
CA GLU A 112 13.33 -10.40 38.00
C GLU A 112 12.98 -11.68 37.22
N ALA A 113 13.20 -12.86 37.81
CA ALA A 113 12.83 -14.13 37.20
C ALA A 113 11.32 -14.23 36.94
N ARG A 114 10.49 -13.78 37.88
CA ARG A 114 9.03 -13.74 37.70
C ARG A 114 8.61 -12.76 36.62
N LEU A 115 9.20 -11.57 36.58
CA LEU A 115 8.93 -10.57 35.55
C LEU A 115 9.25 -11.13 34.17
N ALA A 116 10.41 -11.78 34.02
CA ALA A 116 10.79 -12.44 32.77
C ALA A 116 9.79 -13.54 32.36
N GLY A 117 9.28 -14.32 33.32
CA GLY A 117 8.23 -15.31 33.07
C GLY A 117 6.94 -14.69 32.54
N ILE A 118 6.44 -13.63 33.18
CA ILE A 118 5.24 -12.90 32.75
C ILE A 118 5.43 -12.29 31.35
N ASP A 119 6.59 -11.68 31.09
CA ASP A 119 6.90 -11.08 29.79
C ASP A 119 7.00 -12.16 28.68
N ALA A 120 7.52 -13.35 29.01
CA ALA A 120 7.55 -14.47 28.07
C ALA A 120 6.16 -15.03 27.77
N GLU A 121 5.31 -15.19 28.79
CA GLU A 121 3.94 -15.70 28.65
C GLU A 121 3.05 -14.73 27.86
N THR A 122 3.15 -13.43 28.13
CA THR A 122 2.41 -12.39 27.38
C THR A 122 2.85 -12.35 25.92
N ALA A 123 4.17 -12.38 25.66
CA ALA A 123 4.69 -12.44 24.30
C ALA A 123 4.25 -13.70 23.55
N GLU A 124 4.16 -14.84 24.22
CA GLU A 124 3.67 -16.09 23.64
C GLU A 124 2.16 -16.05 23.38
N ALA A 125 1.36 -15.51 24.30
CA ALA A 125 -0.06 -15.29 24.09
C ALA A 125 -0.34 -14.38 22.88
N ASP A 126 0.41 -13.29 22.73
CA ASP A 126 0.31 -12.38 21.59
C ASP A 126 0.74 -13.04 20.27
N ARG A 127 1.77 -13.91 20.29
CA ARG A 127 2.16 -14.72 19.12
C ARG A 127 1.04 -15.68 18.72
N ARG A 128 0.45 -16.39 19.69
CA ARG A 128 -0.66 -17.33 19.44
C ARG A 128 -1.89 -16.61 18.90
N ALA A 129 -2.28 -15.49 19.49
CA ALA A 129 -3.42 -14.70 19.02
C ALA A 129 -3.24 -14.23 17.57
N ARG A 130 -2.04 -13.73 17.21
CA ARG A 130 -1.72 -13.36 15.81
C ARG A 130 -1.75 -14.55 14.87
N TYR A 131 -1.25 -15.71 15.30
CA TYR A 131 -1.29 -16.93 14.50
C TYR A 131 -2.73 -17.41 14.25
N GLU A 132 -3.56 -17.47 15.30
CA GLU A 132 -4.96 -17.87 15.18
C GLU A 132 -5.76 -16.90 14.29
N GLN A 133 -5.51 -15.60 14.42
CA GLN A 133 -6.08 -14.60 13.51
C GLN A 133 -5.65 -14.86 12.05
N ALA A 134 -4.37 -15.11 11.80
CA ALA A 134 -3.86 -15.42 10.46
C ALA A 134 -4.49 -16.70 9.89
N VAL A 135 -4.66 -17.75 10.71
CA VAL A 135 -5.37 -18.98 10.31
C VAL A 135 -6.81 -18.69 9.89
N SER A 136 -7.52 -17.85 10.65
CA SER A 136 -8.90 -17.47 10.32
C SER A 136 -9.01 -16.67 9.02
N ILE A 137 -8.09 -15.70 8.80
CA ILE A 137 -8.02 -14.89 7.58
C ILE A 137 -7.68 -15.77 6.38
N ARG A 138 -6.73 -16.69 6.53
CA ARG A 138 -6.38 -17.67 5.50
C ARG A 138 -7.60 -18.51 5.10
N ALA A 139 -8.33 -19.06 6.06
CA ALA A 139 -9.52 -19.87 5.78
C ALA A 139 -10.62 -19.07 5.07
N ALA A 140 -10.80 -17.79 5.44
CA ALA A 140 -11.70 -16.89 4.73
C ALA A 140 -11.24 -16.63 3.29
N GLY A 141 -9.94 -16.41 3.09
CA GLY A 141 -9.32 -16.27 1.77
C GLY A 141 -9.50 -17.51 0.89
N GLU A 142 -9.27 -18.71 1.43
CA GLU A 142 -9.51 -19.97 0.72
C GLU A 142 -10.99 -20.13 0.32
N LYS A 143 -11.92 -19.77 1.20
CA LYS A 143 -13.37 -19.79 0.90
C LYS A 143 -13.74 -18.78 -0.19
N ALA A 144 -13.13 -17.59 -0.18
CA ALA A 144 -13.34 -16.60 -1.23
C ALA A 144 -12.79 -17.10 -2.57
N LEU A 145 -11.59 -17.67 -2.57
CA LEU A 145 -10.93 -18.19 -3.76
C LEU A 145 -11.71 -19.34 -4.41
N ARG A 146 -12.41 -20.18 -3.62
CA ARG A 146 -13.32 -21.22 -4.15
C ARG A 146 -14.50 -20.68 -4.97
N LYS A 147 -14.84 -19.39 -4.85
CA LYS A 147 -15.88 -18.75 -5.68
C LYS A 147 -15.36 -18.34 -7.06
N TYR A 148 -14.06 -18.32 -7.25
CA TYR A 148 -13.43 -17.81 -8.47
C TYR A 148 -13.91 -18.51 -9.76
N PRO A 149 -14.08 -19.85 -9.81
CA PRO A 149 -14.63 -20.50 -11.00
C PRO A 149 -16.07 -20.05 -11.35
N GLN A 150 -16.87 -19.72 -10.35
CA GLN A 150 -18.21 -19.18 -10.58
C GLN A 150 -18.16 -17.77 -11.18
N ILE A 151 -17.25 -16.92 -10.69
CA ILE A 151 -17.03 -15.57 -11.23
C ILE A 151 -16.53 -15.67 -12.68
N ALA A 152 -15.60 -16.59 -12.96
CA ALA A 152 -15.12 -16.83 -14.31
C ALA A 152 -16.25 -17.26 -15.25
N ARG A 153 -17.15 -18.16 -14.85
CA ARG A 153 -18.35 -18.52 -15.63
C ARG A 153 -19.21 -17.31 -15.96
N GLN A 154 -19.49 -16.46 -14.97
CA GLN A 154 -20.29 -15.25 -15.18
C GLN A 154 -19.65 -14.30 -16.19
N LEU A 155 -18.32 -14.19 -16.20
CA LEU A 155 -17.60 -13.41 -17.20
C LEU A 155 -17.66 -14.06 -18.58
N LEU A 156 -17.53 -15.38 -18.68
CA LEU A 156 -17.72 -16.09 -19.96
C LEU A 156 -19.14 -15.90 -20.52
N ASP A 157 -20.17 -15.94 -19.66
CA ASP A 157 -21.56 -15.68 -20.06
C ASP A 157 -21.75 -14.26 -20.61
N LEU A 158 -21.07 -13.27 -20.00
CA LEU A 158 -21.03 -11.89 -20.50
C LEU A 158 -20.36 -11.82 -21.88
N LEU A 159 -19.20 -12.46 -22.05
CA LEU A 159 -18.47 -12.46 -23.32
C LEU A 159 -19.28 -13.14 -24.44
N GLU A 160 -19.98 -14.24 -24.13
CA GLU A 160 -20.89 -14.91 -25.06
C GLU A 160 -22.02 -13.99 -25.50
N THR A 161 -22.61 -13.26 -24.55
CA THR A 161 -23.70 -12.31 -24.83
C THR A 161 -23.24 -11.17 -25.73
N LEU A 162 -22.09 -10.57 -25.43
CA LEU A 162 -21.51 -9.50 -26.23
C LEU A 162 -21.18 -9.97 -27.65
N ALA A 163 -20.47 -11.09 -27.79
CA ALA A 163 -20.13 -11.63 -29.10
C ALA A 163 -21.36 -12.00 -29.94
N SER A 164 -22.38 -12.60 -29.32
CA SER A 164 -23.64 -12.93 -30.01
C SER A 164 -24.37 -11.68 -30.50
N ALA A 165 -24.42 -10.63 -29.69
CA ALA A 165 -25.04 -9.36 -30.07
C ALA A 165 -24.30 -8.69 -31.24
N GLU A 166 -22.96 -8.73 -31.22
CA GLU A 166 -22.12 -8.17 -32.27
C GLU A 166 -22.29 -8.88 -33.61
N ILE A 167 -22.43 -10.21 -33.60
CA ILE A 167 -22.76 -11.00 -34.80
C ILE A 167 -24.14 -10.59 -35.34
N ALA A 168 -25.14 -10.48 -34.46
CA ALA A 168 -26.49 -10.10 -34.86
C ALA A 168 -26.55 -8.67 -35.43
N ILE A 169 -25.84 -7.72 -34.81
CA ILE A 169 -25.69 -6.34 -35.29
C ILE A 169 -25.01 -6.33 -36.67
N SER A 170 -23.91 -7.07 -36.83
CA SER A 170 -23.20 -7.15 -38.11
C SER A 170 -24.10 -7.71 -39.22
N ALA A 171 -24.85 -8.78 -38.93
CA ALA A 171 -25.80 -9.35 -39.87
C ALA A 171 -26.95 -8.38 -40.22
N ALA A 172 -27.51 -7.69 -39.21
CA ALA A 172 -28.57 -6.70 -39.42
C ALA A 172 -28.11 -5.47 -40.20
N ASN A 173 -26.87 -5.02 -39.97
CA ASN A 173 -26.27 -3.91 -40.72
C ASN A 173 -25.94 -4.30 -42.16
N ALA A 174 -25.60 -5.58 -42.42
CA ALA A 174 -25.36 -6.09 -43.77
C ALA A 174 -26.64 -6.14 -44.62
N ASP A 175 -27.79 -6.43 -44.00
CA ASP A 175 -29.13 -6.46 -44.65
C ASP A 175 -30.01 -5.30 -44.15
N ARG A 176 -29.43 -4.10 -44.07
CA ARG A 176 -30.09 -2.92 -43.47
C ARG A 176 -31.18 -2.37 -44.39
N PRO A 177 -32.42 -2.16 -43.90
CA PRO A 177 -33.47 -1.49 -44.66
C PRO A 177 -33.07 -0.07 -45.09
N GLU A 178 -33.53 0.35 -46.27
CA GLU A 178 -33.25 1.68 -46.80
C GLU A 178 -33.73 2.78 -45.85
N GLY A 179 -32.87 3.80 -45.64
CA GLY A 179 -33.16 4.93 -44.75
C GLY A 179 -33.03 4.64 -43.24
N SER A 180 -32.75 3.40 -42.83
CA SER A 180 -32.52 3.07 -41.42
C SER A 180 -31.09 3.42 -40.99
N PRO A 181 -30.87 3.94 -39.76
CA PRO A 181 -29.54 4.21 -39.25
C PRO A 181 -28.77 2.90 -38.99
N GLU A 182 -27.44 2.99 -39.01
CA GLU A 182 -26.59 1.86 -38.62
C GLU A 182 -26.74 1.56 -37.13
N LEU A 183 -26.82 0.27 -36.78
CA LEU A 183 -26.74 -0.15 -35.39
C LEU A 183 -25.29 -0.08 -34.93
N GLU A 184 -25.04 0.70 -33.88
CA GLU A 184 -23.72 0.79 -33.25
C GLU A 184 -23.36 -0.51 -32.54
N SER A 185 -22.05 -0.77 -32.39
CA SER A 185 -21.54 -1.84 -31.54
C SER A 185 -22.05 -1.68 -30.11
N VAL A 186 -22.34 -2.80 -29.43
CA VAL A 186 -22.69 -2.81 -28.01
C VAL A 186 -21.58 -2.21 -27.17
N GLU A 187 -20.33 -2.38 -27.60
CA GLU A 187 -19.15 -1.86 -26.91
C GLU A 187 -18.82 -0.40 -27.26
N ALA A 188 -19.62 0.28 -28.10
CA ALA A 188 -19.40 1.68 -28.47
C ALA A 188 -19.35 2.63 -27.26
N MET A 189 -19.98 2.26 -26.14
CA MET A 189 -19.90 3.00 -24.87
C MET A 189 -18.48 3.06 -24.26
N ARG A 190 -17.56 2.22 -24.73
CA ARG A 190 -16.14 2.21 -24.33
C ARG A 190 -15.27 3.10 -25.23
N CYS A 191 -15.82 3.61 -26.32
CA CYS A 191 -15.14 4.45 -27.29
C CYS A 191 -15.34 5.94 -26.96
N LEU A 192 -14.44 6.79 -27.46
CA LEU A 192 -14.59 8.25 -27.41
C LEU A 192 -14.74 8.81 -28.82
N PRO A 193 -15.68 9.75 -29.03
CA PRO A 193 -15.82 10.41 -30.32
C PRO A 193 -14.60 11.29 -30.63
N ALA A 194 -14.44 11.64 -31.91
CA ALA A 194 -13.45 12.61 -32.32
C ALA A 194 -13.81 14.01 -31.78
N GLU A 195 -12.80 14.76 -31.33
CA GLU A 195 -12.97 16.16 -30.95
C GLU A 195 -12.42 17.04 -32.09
N PRO A 196 -13.24 17.89 -32.73
CA PRO A 196 -12.73 18.78 -33.76
C PRO A 196 -11.79 19.84 -33.17
N ARG A 197 -10.93 20.42 -34.01
CA ARG A 197 -10.09 21.56 -33.60
C ARG A 197 -10.99 22.68 -33.09
N GLU A 198 -10.69 23.17 -31.89
CA GLU A 198 -11.44 24.24 -31.24
C GLU A 198 -10.60 25.53 -31.23
N LEU A 199 -11.04 26.54 -31.96
CA LEU A 199 -10.41 27.85 -31.94
C LEU A 199 -10.83 28.60 -30.67
N LEU A 200 -9.90 28.77 -29.74
CA LEU A 200 -10.17 29.41 -28.45
C LEU A 200 -10.19 30.93 -28.56
N ARG A 201 -9.20 31.48 -29.27
CA ARG A 201 -9.08 32.93 -29.46
C ARG A 201 -8.22 33.27 -30.67
N THR A 202 -8.57 34.39 -31.27
CA THR A 202 -7.78 35.05 -32.31
C THR A 202 -7.39 36.43 -31.81
N GLU A 203 -6.08 36.70 -31.75
CA GLU A 203 -5.52 37.97 -31.33
C GLU A 203 -4.90 38.68 -32.53
N SER A 204 -5.26 39.93 -32.78
CA SER A 204 -4.52 40.76 -33.73
C SER A 204 -3.12 41.02 -33.18
N VAL A 205 -2.10 40.66 -33.96
CA VAL A 205 -0.68 40.86 -33.61
C VAL A 205 -0.18 42.08 -34.39
N PRO A 206 0.79 42.86 -33.88
CA PRO A 206 1.37 43.95 -34.65
C PRO A 206 1.82 43.48 -36.04
N ASP A 207 1.50 44.28 -37.04
CA ASP A 207 1.87 44.03 -38.43
C ASP A 207 3.37 43.72 -38.54
N ALA A 208 3.70 42.63 -39.23
CA ALA A 208 5.08 42.18 -39.38
C ALA A 208 5.49 42.18 -40.85
N TRP A 209 6.78 42.41 -41.07
CA TRP A 209 7.39 42.21 -42.39
C TRP A 209 7.41 40.73 -42.72
N CYS A 210 6.90 40.39 -43.90
CA CYS A 210 6.85 39.04 -44.43
C CYS A 210 7.49 39.02 -45.82
N TYR A 211 8.10 37.91 -46.18
CA TYR A 211 8.52 37.65 -47.55
C TYR A 211 7.31 37.49 -48.47
N GLN A 212 7.56 37.44 -49.77
CA GLN A 212 6.50 37.37 -50.79
C GLN A 212 5.65 36.09 -50.66
N ASP A 213 6.28 34.97 -50.31
CA ASP A 213 5.67 33.66 -50.06
C ASP A 213 4.79 33.63 -48.79
N GLY A 214 4.90 34.63 -47.92
CA GLY A 214 4.10 34.79 -46.71
C GLY A 214 4.81 34.41 -45.42
N ASP A 215 6.05 33.93 -45.50
CA ASP A 215 6.86 33.66 -44.31
C ASP A 215 7.27 34.97 -43.63
N ARG A 216 7.28 34.97 -42.31
CA ARG A 216 7.66 36.15 -41.53
C ARG A 216 9.17 36.40 -41.63
N VAL A 217 9.57 37.64 -41.86
CA VAL A 217 10.99 38.04 -41.81
C VAL A 217 11.48 37.94 -40.37
N ASP A 218 12.66 37.34 -40.19
CA ASP A 218 13.31 37.20 -38.89
C ASP A 218 13.45 38.56 -38.18
N PRO A 219 13.10 38.69 -36.88
CA PRO A 219 13.14 39.96 -36.17
C PRO A 219 14.49 40.69 -36.23
N GLY A 220 15.60 39.95 -36.26
CA GLY A 220 16.96 40.51 -36.34
C GLY A 220 17.30 41.15 -37.68
N LEU A 221 16.55 40.84 -38.75
CA LEU A 221 16.76 41.37 -40.10
C LEU A 221 15.85 42.56 -40.42
N VAL A 222 14.81 42.79 -39.60
CA VAL A 222 13.82 43.85 -39.82
C VAL A 222 14.45 45.25 -39.87
N ALA A 223 15.48 45.50 -39.07
CA ALA A 223 16.18 46.79 -39.06
C ALA A 223 16.93 47.11 -40.38
N GLY A 224 17.24 46.09 -41.19
CA GLY A 224 17.90 46.23 -42.48
C GLY A 224 16.92 46.38 -43.67
N ILE A 225 15.62 46.53 -43.40
CA ILE A 225 14.61 46.72 -44.44
C ILE A 225 14.58 48.19 -44.84
N VAL A 226 14.81 48.45 -46.12
CA VAL A 226 14.65 49.77 -46.73
C VAL A 226 13.23 49.87 -47.27
N SER A 227 12.41 50.75 -46.69
CA SER A 227 11.02 50.99 -47.10
C SER A 227 10.76 52.49 -47.21
N THR A 228 10.09 52.89 -48.29
CA THR A 228 9.75 54.30 -48.56
C THR A 228 8.33 54.66 -48.13
N ASP A 229 7.43 53.67 -48.10
CA ASP A 229 5.99 53.83 -47.82
C ASP A 229 5.58 53.21 -46.45
N GLY A 230 6.52 52.57 -45.75
CA GLY A 230 6.30 51.86 -44.49
C GLY A 230 5.48 50.57 -44.61
N ARG A 231 5.18 50.11 -45.82
CA ARG A 231 4.32 48.92 -46.12
C ARG A 231 4.98 47.93 -47.06
N THR A 232 5.80 48.39 -47.99
CA THR A 232 6.58 47.58 -48.91
C THR A 232 8.05 47.99 -48.83
N GLY A 233 8.96 47.04 -49.01
CA GLY A 233 10.37 47.34 -48.87
C GLY A 233 11.27 46.24 -49.41
N PHE A 234 12.57 46.48 -49.32
CA PHE A 234 13.59 45.53 -49.72
C PHE A 234 14.50 45.23 -48.53
N LEU A 235 14.63 43.95 -48.21
CA LEU A 235 15.64 43.47 -47.28
C LEU A 235 16.95 43.29 -48.05
N GLN A 236 17.98 44.02 -47.64
CA GLN A 236 19.29 43.97 -48.27
C GLN A 236 20.11 42.85 -47.64
N ARG A 237 20.34 41.77 -48.41
CA ARG A 237 21.18 40.65 -47.95
C ARG A 237 22.50 40.66 -48.71
N LYS A 238 23.60 40.55 -47.98
CA LYS A 238 24.93 40.40 -48.57
C LYS A 238 25.11 38.96 -49.02
N GLU A 239 25.32 38.75 -50.32
CA GLU A 239 25.49 37.43 -50.92
C GLU A 239 26.80 37.44 -51.73
N GLY A 240 27.86 36.85 -51.16
CA GLY A 240 29.20 36.90 -51.75
C GLY A 240 29.76 38.33 -51.83
N SER A 241 30.22 38.75 -53.02
CA SER A 241 30.72 40.10 -53.31
C SER A 241 29.63 41.10 -53.72
N GLY A 242 28.37 40.66 -53.83
CA GLY A 242 27.23 41.47 -54.25
C GLY A 242 26.20 41.69 -53.14
N GLN A 243 25.25 42.59 -53.42
CA GLN A 243 24.08 42.83 -52.58
C GLN A 243 22.84 42.40 -53.33
N ARG A 244 21.96 41.64 -52.67
CA ARG A 244 20.69 41.20 -53.22
C ARG A 244 19.55 41.80 -52.42
N ASP A 245 18.63 42.41 -53.13
CA ASP A 245 17.44 43.03 -52.56
C ASP A 245 16.27 42.05 -52.65
N ILE A 246 15.74 41.65 -51.49
CA ILE A 246 14.63 40.70 -51.39
C ILE A 246 13.37 41.51 -51.04
N ALA A 247 12.33 41.40 -51.87
CA ALA A 247 11.07 42.11 -51.65
C ALA A 247 10.35 41.58 -50.39
N VAL A 248 9.94 42.50 -49.52
CA VAL A 248 9.22 42.23 -48.28
C VAL A 248 8.02 43.15 -48.13
N PHE A 249 6.97 42.64 -47.48
CA PHE A 249 5.68 43.30 -47.37
C PHE A 249 5.22 43.26 -45.92
N LYS A 250 4.78 44.39 -45.40
CA LYS A 250 4.21 44.48 -44.07
C LYS A 250 2.77 43.97 -44.12
N ARG A 251 2.52 42.84 -43.47
CA ARG A 251 1.20 42.18 -43.46
C ARG A 251 0.62 42.23 -42.05
N ARG A 252 -0.71 42.39 -41.99
CA ARG A 252 -1.47 42.21 -40.75
C ARG A 252 -1.50 40.73 -40.41
N LEU A 253 -1.09 40.40 -39.19
CA LEU A 253 -1.04 39.02 -38.71
C LEU A 253 -2.03 38.82 -37.57
N GLU A 254 -2.59 37.62 -37.51
CA GLU A 254 -3.43 37.18 -36.41
C GLU A 254 -2.81 35.93 -35.79
N ARG A 255 -2.77 35.90 -34.46
CA ARG A 255 -2.37 34.73 -33.70
C ARG A 255 -3.62 33.97 -33.31
N GLN A 256 -3.73 32.75 -33.79
CA GLN A 256 -4.77 31.83 -33.38
C GLN A 256 -4.24 30.93 -32.26
N VAL A 257 -4.97 30.90 -31.15
CA VAL A 257 -4.76 29.92 -30.07
C VAL A 257 -5.92 28.95 -30.14
N PHE A 258 -5.62 27.68 -30.32
CA PHE A 258 -6.61 26.63 -30.52
C PHE A 258 -6.21 25.36 -29.76
N ASN A 259 -7.21 24.55 -29.42
CA ASN A 259 -7.01 23.14 -29.07
C ASN A 259 -6.99 22.35 -30.38
N GLU A 260 -5.96 21.52 -30.57
CA GLU A 260 -5.86 20.69 -31.77
C GLU A 260 -6.95 19.62 -31.78
N ALA A 261 -7.35 19.20 -32.99
CA ALA A 261 -8.31 18.09 -33.14
C ALA A 261 -7.77 16.80 -32.49
N ARG A 262 -8.65 16.02 -31.85
CA ARG A 262 -8.36 14.66 -31.37
C ARG A 262 -9.07 13.63 -32.22
N ALA A 263 -8.31 12.63 -32.65
CA ALA A 263 -8.85 11.45 -33.30
C ALA A 263 -9.81 10.70 -32.34
N PRO A 264 -10.80 9.98 -32.88
CA PRO A 264 -11.65 9.13 -32.05
C PRO A 264 -10.80 8.03 -31.39
N TYR A 265 -11.20 7.61 -30.19
CA TYR A 265 -10.62 6.46 -29.53
C TYR A 265 -11.56 5.26 -29.67
N THR A 266 -11.07 4.20 -30.31
CA THR A 266 -11.79 2.93 -30.41
C THR A 266 -11.15 1.95 -29.43
N ALA A 267 -11.91 1.54 -28.41
CA ALA A 267 -11.44 0.52 -27.49
C ALA A 267 -11.33 -0.84 -28.21
N PRO A 268 -10.29 -1.65 -27.93
CA PRO A 268 -10.28 -3.07 -28.29
C PRO A 268 -11.49 -3.79 -27.69
N ARG A 269 -11.92 -4.91 -28.26
CA ARG A 269 -13.05 -5.67 -27.69
C ARG A 269 -12.73 -6.15 -26.29
N LEU A 270 -13.72 -6.19 -25.41
CA LEU A 270 -13.54 -6.57 -24.00
C LEU A 270 -12.92 -7.96 -23.86
N ALA A 271 -13.32 -8.87 -24.77
CA ALA A 271 -12.79 -10.22 -24.87
C ALA A 271 -11.26 -10.27 -25.10
N GLY A 272 -10.71 -9.32 -25.86
CA GLY A 272 -9.27 -9.20 -26.15
C GLY A 272 -8.45 -8.52 -25.03
N GLU A 273 -9.09 -8.04 -23.97
CA GLU A 273 -8.37 -7.38 -22.86
C GLU A 273 -8.46 -8.16 -21.54
N ILE A 274 -9.50 -8.98 -21.37
CA ILE A 274 -9.68 -9.77 -20.16
C ILE A 274 -8.67 -10.93 -20.15
N ILE A 275 -8.08 -11.18 -18.98
CA ILE A 275 -7.30 -12.40 -18.71
C ILE A 275 -7.83 -13.01 -17.41
N LEU A 276 -8.32 -14.24 -17.50
CA LEU A 276 -8.79 -15.02 -16.36
C LEU A 276 -7.86 -16.20 -16.16
N PRO A 277 -6.85 -16.08 -15.27
CA PRO A 277 -6.04 -17.25 -14.90
C PRO A 277 -6.93 -18.33 -14.31
N GLY A 278 -6.50 -19.58 -14.37
CA GLY A 278 -7.22 -20.66 -13.71
C GLY A 278 -6.88 -20.70 -12.24
N LEU A 279 -7.76 -21.33 -11.45
CA LEU A 279 -7.51 -21.51 -10.01
C LEU A 279 -6.30 -22.41 -9.74
N PHE A 280 -6.04 -23.36 -10.64
CA PHE A 280 -4.96 -24.32 -10.49
C PHE A 280 -3.78 -23.97 -11.40
N PRO A 281 -2.56 -24.36 -11.02
CA PRO A 281 -1.39 -24.22 -11.88
C PRO A 281 -1.66 -24.79 -13.28
N GLY A 282 -1.15 -24.11 -14.31
CA GLY A 282 -1.26 -24.56 -15.70
C GLY A 282 -2.67 -24.49 -16.32
N THR A 283 -3.63 -23.85 -15.64
CA THR A 283 -4.99 -23.64 -16.17
C THR A 283 -5.26 -22.15 -16.41
N ALA A 284 -6.08 -21.84 -17.41
CA ALA A 284 -6.61 -20.50 -17.70
C ALA A 284 -8.10 -20.65 -18.03
N TYR A 285 -8.94 -19.78 -17.47
CA TYR A 285 -10.35 -19.73 -17.83
C TYR A 285 -10.59 -18.80 -19.02
N TRP A 286 -9.69 -17.86 -19.29
CA TRP A 286 -9.75 -16.99 -20.48
C TRP A 286 -8.39 -16.32 -20.72
N ASP A 287 -7.97 -16.27 -21.97
CA ASP A 287 -6.74 -15.61 -22.44
C ASP A 287 -7.09 -14.64 -23.58
N GLY A 288 -7.19 -13.35 -23.28
CA GLY A 288 -7.72 -12.32 -24.19
C GLY A 288 -6.88 -12.05 -25.45
N PHE A 289 -6.81 -13.00 -26.37
CA PHE A 289 -6.13 -12.87 -27.67
C PHE A 289 -7.10 -13.03 -28.84
N VAL A 290 -8.40 -12.80 -28.60
CA VAL A 290 -9.46 -13.04 -29.59
C VAL A 290 -10.36 -11.80 -29.74
N ASP A 291 -10.33 -11.19 -30.92
CA ASP A 291 -11.09 -9.98 -31.25
C ASP A 291 -12.25 -10.21 -32.24
N ASP A 292 -12.34 -11.39 -32.85
CA ASP A 292 -13.44 -11.74 -33.75
C ASP A 292 -14.62 -12.34 -32.97
N PRO A 293 -15.86 -11.82 -33.12
CA PRO A 293 -17.03 -12.34 -32.39
C PRO A 293 -17.28 -13.85 -32.56
N HIS A 294 -17.06 -14.41 -33.75
CA HIS A 294 -17.26 -15.86 -33.95
C HIS A 294 -16.18 -16.67 -33.24
N ALA A 295 -14.92 -16.22 -33.31
CA ALA A 295 -13.82 -16.83 -32.57
C ALA A 295 -13.99 -16.70 -31.06
N ILE A 296 -14.55 -15.58 -30.56
CA ILE A 296 -14.87 -15.39 -29.14
C ILE A 296 -15.88 -16.45 -28.69
N LEU A 297 -16.96 -16.67 -29.45
CA LEU A 297 -17.94 -17.71 -29.11
C LEU A 297 -17.32 -19.11 -29.09
N ALA A 298 -16.50 -19.45 -30.08
CA ALA A 298 -15.79 -20.73 -30.10
C ALA A 298 -14.88 -20.89 -28.87
N ARG A 299 -14.13 -19.83 -28.51
CA ARG A 299 -13.25 -19.84 -27.35
C ARG A 299 -14.01 -19.93 -26.03
N VAL A 300 -15.20 -19.33 -25.91
CA VAL A 300 -16.05 -19.47 -24.72
C VAL A 300 -16.44 -20.93 -24.49
N VAL A 301 -16.74 -21.68 -25.56
CA VAL A 301 -17.05 -23.11 -25.46
C VAL A 301 -15.85 -23.88 -24.91
N GLU A 302 -14.66 -23.68 -25.48
CA GLU A 302 -13.42 -24.30 -24.99
C GLU A 302 -13.14 -23.95 -23.52
N ALA A 303 -13.24 -22.67 -23.16
CA ALA A 303 -13.03 -22.17 -21.80
C ALA A 303 -13.98 -22.79 -20.77
N ARG A 304 -15.23 -23.10 -21.18
CA ARG A 304 -16.22 -23.78 -20.32
C ARG A 304 -15.85 -25.23 -20.05
N GLU A 305 -15.20 -25.91 -20.99
CA GLU A 305 -14.67 -27.26 -20.77
C GLU A 305 -13.49 -27.21 -19.77
N ASP A 306 -12.59 -26.23 -19.94
CA ASP A 306 -11.42 -26.04 -19.08
C ASP A 306 -11.77 -25.66 -17.62
N LEU A 307 -12.92 -25.00 -17.40
CA LEU A 307 -13.45 -24.69 -16.06
C LEU A 307 -13.68 -25.91 -15.17
N GLY A 308 -13.85 -27.10 -15.77
CA GLY A 308 -14.02 -28.38 -15.07
C GLY A 308 -12.75 -29.23 -15.00
N ALA A 309 -11.69 -28.85 -15.70
CA ALA A 309 -10.49 -29.67 -15.82
C ALA A 309 -9.67 -29.70 -14.52
N PRO A 310 -9.11 -30.85 -14.12
CA PRO A 310 -8.14 -30.91 -13.03
C PRO A 310 -6.89 -30.10 -13.40
N GLY A 311 -6.29 -29.43 -12.41
CA GLY A 311 -5.04 -28.69 -12.61
C GLY A 311 -3.93 -29.59 -13.18
N ARG A 312 -3.15 -29.06 -14.13
CA ARG A 312 -1.98 -29.72 -14.70
C ARG A 312 -0.73 -29.16 -14.05
N ASP A 313 0.19 -29.99 -13.58
CA ASP A 313 1.48 -29.49 -13.09
C ASP A 313 2.20 -28.77 -14.25
N PRO A 314 2.44 -27.45 -14.16
CA PRO A 314 3.06 -26.69 -15.23
C PRO A 314 4.57 -26.93 -15.32
N ARG A 315 5.16 -27.63 -14.34
CA ARG A 315 6.58 -27.94 -14.34
C ARG A 315 6.88 -29.03 -15.37
N ALA A 316 8.07 -28.96 -15.95
CA ALA A 316 8.59 -30.05 -16.77
C ALA A 316 8.59 -31.36 -15.96
N PRO A 317 8.33 -32.52 -16.59
CA PRO A 317 8.42 -33.81 -15.90
C PRO A 317 9.79 -33.94 -15.23
N ARG A 318 9.81 -34.51 -14.02
CA ARG A 318 11.07 -34.72 -13.29
C ARG A 318 11.99 -35.58 -14.16
N ASN A 319 13.16 -35.03 -14.50
CA ASN A 319 14.26 -35.85 -14.99
C ASN A 319 14.73 -36.74 -13.84
N SER A 320 14.44 -38.04 -13.92
CA SER A 320 14.99 -39.03 -13.01
C SER A 320 16.43 -39.33 -13.41
N PHE A 321 17.38 -38.92 -12.58
CA PHE A 321 18.78 -39.28 -12.73
C PHE A 321 19.07 -40.47 -11.83
N ASP A 322 19.31 -41.63 -12.43
CA ASP A 322 19.86 -42.79 -11.73
C ASP A 322 21.37 -42.58 -11.60
N ARG A 323 21.83 -42.20 -10.40
CA ARG A 323 23.25 -41.97 -10.11
C ARG A 323 23.70 -42.96 -9.05
N ILE A 324 24.53 -43.90 -9.44
CA ILE A 324 25.27 -44.76 -8.52
C ILE A 324 26.35 -43.89 -7.87
N VAL A 325 26.27 -43.72 -6.55
CA VAL A 325 27.25 -42.96 -5.76
C VAL A 325 28.13 -43.97 -5.01
N PRO A 326 29.46 -43.86 -5.03
CA PRO A 326 30.33 -44.72 -4.24
C PRO A 326 30.03 -44.55 -2.75
N VAL A 327 29.94 -45.67 -2.04
CA VAL A 327 29.90 -45.69 -0.57
C VAL A 327 31.34 -45.56 -0.12
N ASP A 328 31.79 -44.33 0.15
CA ASP A 328 33.07 -44.12 0.79
C ASP A 328 32.98 -44.60 2.25
N GLY A 329 33.58 -45.76 2.52
CA GLY A 329 33.85 -46.26 3.87
C GLY A 329 33.32 -47.66 4.17
N ILE A 330 34.01 -48.70 3.68
CA ILE A 330 34.21 -49.98 4.39
C ILE A 330 35.68 -50.38 4.23
#